data_AF-A0A932G4X0-F1
#
_entry.id   AF-A0A932G4X0-F1
#
_cell.length_a   1.000
_cell.length_b   1.000
_cell.length_c   1.000
_cell.angle_alpha   90.00
_cell.angle_beta   90.00
_cell.angle_gamma   90.00
#
_symmetry.space_group_name_H-M   'P 1'
#
loop_
_entity.id
_entity.type
_entity.pdbx_description
1 polymer ?
#
loop_
_entity_poly.entity_id
_entity_poly.type
_entity_poly.pdbx_seq_one_letter_code
_entity_poly.pdbx_strand_id
1 'polypeptide(L)'
;MNRKTLFSILAVVGAGVTASLLLRPPGTPTAGAQPAASVDPEALYSASLDNRFLPVGPVAGNDPATDEFRGILGATDTATTPLQRNEKDSLLRRRVLDAQAQALEELLARHPDSPWEPSARAYLGTYYGSRAAYGKALEHLGTAWAATRVFQAGRGKEIADSVLIAYTHILAMLGQTDELGALIREQQNRELDGEGLSQAWRQMKEKYLRLLAKPEKWYKCGVFAVDEVAQALKLDYARGQ
;
A
#
# COMPACT_ATOMS: atom_id res chain seq x y z
N MET A 1 -38.73 32.95 -24.97
CA MET A 1 -38.72 32.73 -26.43
C MET A 1 -38.57 31.24 -26.69
N ASN A 2 -39.54 30.69 -27.42
CA ASN A 2 -39.77 29.27 -27.68
C ASN A 2 -39.20 28.94 -29.08
N ARG A 3 -38.55 27.80 -29.28
CA ARG A 3 -38.49 27.15 -30.61
C ARG A 3 -38.30 25.64 -30.46
N LYS A 4 -39.45 24.98 -30.39
CA LYS A 4 -39.69 23.60 -30.85
C LYS A 4 -39.48 23.52 -32.37
N THR A 5 -39.62 22.30 -32.90
CA THR A 5 -39.96 21.86 -34.29
C THR A 5 -38.76 21.25 -35.02
N LEU A 6 -38.79 20.08 -35.68
CA LEU A 6 -39.59 18.84 -35.69
C LEU A 6 -39.15 18.07 -36.96
N PHE A 7 -39.33 16.74 -36.96
CA PHE A 7 -39.54 15.85 -38.14
C PHE A 7 -38.38 15.65 -39.13
N SER A 8 -38.20 14.53 -39.84
CA SER A 8 -38.85 13.22 -39.89
C SER A 8 -38.02 12.28 -40.80
N ILE A 9 -38.01 11.00 -40.43
CA ILE A 9 -38.30 9.82 -41.29
C ILE A 9 -37.55 9.69 -42.64
N LEU A 10 -36.75 8.62 -42.76
CA LEU A 10 -36.95 7.65 -43.83
C LEU A 10 -36.58 6.23 -43.37
N ALA A 11 -37.44 5.29 -43.74
CA ALA A 11 -37.39 3.88 -43.39
C ALA A 11 -36.97 3.02 -44.61
N VAL A 12 -36.81 1.72 -44.32
CA VAL A 12 -37.07 0.54 -45.17
C VAL A 12 -35.85 -0.21 -45.71
N VAL A 13 -36.02 -1.54 -45.74
CA VAL A 13 -35.27 -2.65 -46.36
C VAL A 13 -34.21 -3.26 -45.43
N GLY A 14 -34.33 -4.45 -44.83
CA GLY A 14 -35.16 -5.62 -45.11
C GLY A 14 -34.40 -6.66 -45.93
N ALA A 15 -33.68 -7.60 -45.30
CA ALA A 15 -33.35 -8.93 -45.84
C ALA A 15 -32.54 -9.79 -44.85
N GLY A 16 -32.89 -11.08 -44.73
CA GLY A 16 -31.88 -12.14 -44.63
C GLY A 16 -31.61 -12.75 -43.26
N VAL A 17 -32.57 -13.53 -42.74
CA VAL A 17 -32.29 -14.61 -41.79
C VAL A 17 -31.52 -15.72 -42.51
N THR A 18 -30.30 -16.01 -42.07
CA THR A 18 -29.76 -17.38 -42.10
C THR A 18 -29.01 -17.62 -40.79
N ALA A 19 -29.64 -18.38 -39.91
CA ALA A 19 -29.05 -18.88 -38.68
C ALA A 19 -28.15 -20.07 -39.00
N SER A 20 -26.85 -19.83 -39.12
CA SER A 20 -25.85 -20.90 -39.06
C SER A 20 -25.48 -21.15 -37.60
N LEU A 21 -26.25 -22.01 -36.95
CA LEU A 21 -25.88 -22.67 -35.69
C LEU A 21 -24.73 -23.65 -35.99
N LEU A 22 -23.49 -23.15 -35.95
CA LEU A 22 -22.33 -24.02 -35.83
C LEU A 22 -22.25 -24.49 -34.38
N LEU A 23 -22.71 -25.71 -34.13
CA LEU A 23 -22.42 -26.45 -32.91
C LEU A 23 -20.90 -26.54 -32.75
N ARG A 24 -20.35 -25.71 -31.86
CA ARG A 24 -19.00 -25.87 -31.32
C ARG A 24 -19.01 -27.13 -30.44
N PRO A 25 -18.14 -28.12 -30.68
CA PRO A 25 -18.03 -29.27 -29.81
C PRO A 25 -17.62 -28.84 -28.39
N PRO A 26 -18.06 -29.55 -27.33
CA PRO A 26 -17.62 -29.26 -25.97
C PRO A 26 -16.11 -29.44 -25.90
N GLY A 27 -15.40 -28.31 -25.80
CA GLY A 27 -13.97 -28.31 -25.51
C GLY A 27 -13.75 -29.01 -24.18
N THR A 28 -12.78 -29.91 -24.17
CA THR A 28 -12.21 -30.53 -22.98
C THR A 28 -11.95 -29.47 -21.90
N PRO A 29 -12.33 -29.72 -20.63
CA PRO A 29 -12.00 -28.83 -19.54
C PRO A 29 -10.47 -28.67 -19.50
N THR A 30 -10.00 -27.47 -19.84
CA THR A 30 -8.59 -27.13 -19.71
C THR A 30 -8.26 -27.24 -18.23
N ALA A 31 -7.24 -28.06 -17.94
CA ALA A 31 -6.68 -28.26 -16.61
C ALA A 31 -6.54 -26.92 -15.87
N GLY A 32 -6.94 -26.94 -14.60
CA GLY A 32 -7.22 -25.78 -13.78
C GLY A 32 -6.26 -24.61 -14.00
N ALA A 33 -6.84 -23.47 -14.39
CA ALA A 33 -6.27 -22.18 -14.03
C ALA A 33 -6.23 -22.14 -12.50
N GLN A 34 -5.06 -22.46 -11.96
CA GLN A 34 -4.72 -22.28 -10.57
C GLN A 34 -5.12 -20.85 -10.21
N PRO A 35 -5.99 -20.62 -9.20
CA PRO A 35 -6.35 -19.27 -8.83
C PRO A 35 -5.05 -18.52 -8.58
N ALA A 36 -4.86 -17.37 -9.26
CA ALA A 36 -3.71 -16.51 -9.07
C ALA A 36 -3.47 -16.42 -7.57
N ALA A 37 -2.30 -16.88 -7.11
CA ALA A 37 -2.00 -16.97 -5.69
C ALA A 37 -2.38 -15.63 -5.06
N SER A 38 -3.26 -15.66 -4.04
CA SER A 38 -3.69 -14.45 -3.38
C SER A 38 -2.44 -13.74 -2.88
N VAL A 39 -2.09 -12.61 -3.51
CA VAL A 39 -0.90 -11.87 -3.11
C VAL A 39 -1.20 -11.31 -1.74
N ASP A 40 -0.53 -11.85 -0.73
CA ASP A 40 -0.74 -11.44 0.65
C ASP A 40 -0.39 -9.95 0.80
N PRO A 41 -1.33 -9.10 1.27
CA PRO A 41 -1.05 -7.68 1.53
C PRO A 41 0.15 -7.48 2.48
N GLU A 42 0.43 -8.44 3.37
CA GLU A 42 1.60 -8.41 4.26
C GLU A 42 2.90 -8.72 3.51
N ALA A 43 2.83 -9.59 2.50
CA ALA A 43 3.96 -9.83 1.60
C ALA A 43 4.23 -8.61 0.72
N LEU A 44 3.20 -7.88 0.27
CA LEU A 44 3.36 -6.62 -0.47
C LEU A 44 3.83 -5.47 0.42
N TYR A 45 3.38 -5.43 1.69
CA TYR A 45 3.94 -4.52 2.69
C TYR A 45 5.44 -4.77 2.87
N SER A 46 5.83 -6.03 2.99
CA SER A 46 7.24 -6.43 3.12
C SER A 46 8.03 -6.22 1.83
N ALA A 47 7.42 -6.42 0.66
CA ALA A 47 8.02 -6.16 -0.65
C ALA A 47 8.08 -4.66 -0.99
N SER A 48 7.27 -3.81 -0.36
CA SER A 48 7.41 -2.35 -0.48
C SER A 48 8.71 -1.82 0.12
N LEU A 49 9.43 -2.65 0.89
CA LEU A 49 10.81 -2.40 1.29
C LEU A 49 11.81 -2.63 0.15
N ASP A 50 11.37 -3.03 -1.06
CA ASP A 50 12.22 -3.01 -2.25
C ASP A 50 12.50 -1.55 -2.63
N ASN A 51 13.55 -1.03 -1.97
CA ASN A 51 14.43 0.14 -2.11
C ASN A 51 14.36 1.04 -3.37
N ARG A 52 13.22 1.19 -4.03
CA ARG A 52 13.06 2.15 -5.13
C ARG A 52 12.73 3.50 -4.53
N PHE A 53 13.76 4.16 -4.04
CA PHE A 53 13.69 5.57 -3.71
C PHE A 53 13.55 6.33 -5.02
N LEU A 54 12.43 7.02 -5.14
CA LEU A 54 12.07 7.79 -6.32
C LEU A 54 11.90 9.24 -5.90
N PRO A 55 12.46 10.20 -6.66
CA PRO A 55 12.17 11.59 -6.41
C PRO A 55 10.78 11.94 -6.95
N VAL A 56 10.08 12.80 -6.21
CA VAL A 56 8.86 13.46 -6.64
C VAL A 56 9.23 14.70 -7.45
N GLY A 57 9.07 14.60 -8.76
CA GLY A 57 9.34 15.72 -9.68
C GLY A 57 10.77 15.73 -10.26
N PRO A 58 11.14 16.82 -10.96
CA PRO A 58 12.46 16.95 -11.55
C PRO A 58 13.53 17.13 -10.47
N VAL A 59 14.63 16.42 -10.63
CA VAL A 59 15.81 16.54 -9.76
C VAL A 59 16.87 17.31 -10.51
N ALA A 60 17.40 18.38 -9.91
CA ALA A 60 18.54 19.09 -10.48
C ALA A 60 19.75 18.14 -10.52
N GLY A 61 20.48 18.12 -11.64
CA GLY A 61 21.61 17.19 -11.83
C GLY A 61 22.74 17.34 -10.81
N ASN A 62 22.78 18.45 -10.09
CA ASN A 62 23.78 18.85 -9.10
C ASN A 62 23.16 19.12 -7.71
N ASP A 63 22.00 18.52 -7.40
CA ASP A 63 21.40 18.63 -6.07
C ASP A 63 22.21 17.82 -5.04
N PRO A 64 22.82 18.45 -4.01
CA PRO A 64 23.63 17.75 -3.02
C PRO A 64 22.82 16.72 -2.23
N ALA A 65 21.52 16.96 -1.99
CA ALA A 65 20.67 16.00 -1.33
C ALA A 65 20.56 14.69 -2.15
N THR A 66 20.48 14.82 -3.47
CA THR A 66 20.42 13.68 -4.38
C THR A 66 21.66 12.79 -4.29
N ASP A 67 22.86 13.38 -4.22
CA ASP A 67 24.09 12.60 -4.11
C ASP A 67 24.21 11.90 -2.75
N GLU A 68 23.79 12.57 -1.67
CA GLU A 68 23.72 11.96 -0.34
C GLU A 68 22.71 10.80 -0.27
N PHE A 69 21.50 11.00 -0.84
CA PHE A 69 20.50 9.94 -0.95
C PHE A 69 21.06 8.75 -1.71
N ARG A 70 21.66 8.97 -2.89
CA ARG A 70 22.30 7.89 -3.66
C ARG A 70 23.40 7.19 -2.86
N GLY A 71 24.18 7.91 -2.06
CA GLY A 71 25.22 7.33 -1.21
C GLY A 71 24.67 6.36 -0.17
N ILE A 72 23.59 6.74 0.54
CA ILE A 72 22.90 5.88 1.50
C ILE A 72 22.36 4.61 0.80
N LEU A 73 21.84 4.76 -0.42
CA LEU A 73 21.24 3.66 -1.18
C LEU A 73 22.26 2.71 -1.78
N GLY A 74 23.34 3.25 -2.36
CA GLY A 74 24.40 2.47 -2.99
C GLY A 74 25.17 1.59 -2.00
N ALA A 75 25.27 2.00 -0.73
CA ALA A 75 25.85 1.18 0.32
C ALA A 75 25.04 -0.10 0.62
N THR A 76 23.74 -0.09 0.31
CA THR A 76 22.80 -1.17 0.60
C THR A 76 22.76 -2.25 -0.48
N ASP A 77 22.82 -1.88 -1.77
CA ASP A 77 22.77 -2.85 -2.88
C ASP A 77 23.90 -3.89 -2.80
N THR A 78 25.07 -3.49 -2.29
CA THR A 78 26.21 -4.40 -2.03
C THR A 78 25.99 -5.33 -0.83
N ALA A 79 25.20 -4.89 0.16
CA ALA A 79 24.92 -5.65 1.39
C ALA A 79 23.72 -6.62 1.24
N THR A 80 22.89 -6.44 0.21
CA THR A 80 21.74 -7.29 -0.12
C THR A 80 21.98 -8.27 -1.29
N THR A 81 23.25 -8.60 -1.56
CA THR A 81 23.61 -9.88 -2.24
C THR A 81 22.80 -11.02 -1.59
N PRO A 82 22.27 -12.03 -2.31
CA PRO A 82 21.31 -12.99 -1.76
C PRO A 82 21.80 -13.58 -0.43
N LEU A 83 21.33 -12.98 0.66
CA LEU A 83 21.67 -13.37 2.01
C LEU A 83 21.03 -14.73 2.22
N GLN A 84 21.81 -15.69 2.70
CA GLN A 84 21.24 -17.00 2.97
C GLN A 84 20.26 -16.87 4.14
N ARG A 85 19.25 -17.74 4.18
CA ARG A 85 18.29 -17.80 5.30
C ARG A 85 18.96 -18.45 6.52
N ASN A 86 19.99 -17.82 7.06
CA ASN A 86 20.67 -18.18 8.29
C ASN A 86 20.66 -17.00 9.28
N GLU A 87 20.91 -17.28 10.57
CA GLU A 87 20.82 -16.29 11.66
C GLU A 87 21.85 -15.16 11.54
N LYS A 88 23.07 -15.47 11.09
CA LYS A 88 24.13 -14.47 10.96
C LYS A 88 23.77 -13.41 9.91
N ASP A 89 23.23 -13.87 8.80
CA ASP A 89 22.81 -13.02 7.69
C ASP A 89 21.57 -12.19 8.07
N SER A 90 20.66 -12.73 8.88
CA SER A 90 19.49 -11.98 9.37
C SER A 90 19.88 -10.85 10.34
N LEU A 91 20.85 -11.10 11.24
CA LEU A 91 21.39 -10.07 12.13
C LEU A 91 22.16 -9.00 11.37
N LEU A 92 22.97 -9.38 10.39
CA LEU A 92 23.67 -8.43 9.52
C LEU A 92 22.68 -7.57 8.76
N ARG A 93 21.67 -8.19 8.13
CA ARG A 93 20.60 -7.48 7.43
C ARG A 93 19.90 -6.48 8.35
N ARG A 94 19.56 -6.89 9.57
CA ARG A 94 18.95 -6.00 10.56
C ARG A 94 19.82 -4.79 10.85
N ARG A 95 21.11 -4.98 11.13
CA ARG A 95 22.06 -3.88 11.40
C ARG A 95 22.18 -2.91 10.22
N VAL A 96 22.22 -3.42 9.00
CA VAL A 96 22.28 -2.60 7.78
C VAL A 96 21.02 -1.74 7.66
N LEU A 97 19.84 -2.35 7.82
CA LEU A 97 18.56 -1.62 7.78
C LEU A 97 18.46 -0.59 8.91
N ASP A 98 18.93 -0.93 10.11
CA ASP A 98 18.92 -0.01 11.26
C ASP A 98 19.81 1.21 10.99
N ALA A 99 21.02 1.01 10.45
CA ALA A 99 21.92 2.09 10.07
C ALA A 99 21.36 2.93 8.91
N GLN A 100 20.72 2.29 7.93
CA GLN A 100 20.08 2.98 6.80
C GLN A 100 18.93 3.87 7.27
N ALA A 101 18.06 3.36 8.14
CA ALA A 101 16.97 4.14 8.70
C ALA A 101 17.49 5.35 9.48
N GLN A 102 18.55 5.19 10.29
CA GLN A 102 19.16 6.30 10.99
C GLN A 102 19.73 7.36 10.02
N ALA A 103 20.48 6.93 9.00
CA ALA A 103 21.04 7.85 8.01
C ALA A 103 19.94 8.63 7.26
N LEU A 104 18.81 7.99 6.95
CA LEU A 104 17.67 8.65 6.32
C LEU A 104 17.00 9.67 7.24
N GLU A 105 16.85 9.38 8.53
CA GLU A 105 16.32 10.35 9.51
C GLU A 105 17.22 11.61 9.59
N GLU A 106 18.54 11.41 9.64
CA GLU A 106 19.52 12.50 9.67
C GLU A 106 19.53 13.31 8.37
N LEU A 107 19.31 12.66 7.23
CA LEU A 107 19.19 13.33 5.94
C LEU A 107 17.90 14.13 5.86
N LEU A 108 16.75 13.56 6.24
CA LEU A 108 15.46 14.26 6.26
C LEU A 108 15.47 15.48 7.18
N ALA A 109 16.21 15.42 8.30
CA ALA A 109 16.40 16.58 9.17
C ALA A 109 17.17 17.72 8.50
N ARG A 110 18.10 17.41 7.58
CA ARG A 110 18.91 18.40 6.84
C ARG A 110 18.25 18.88 5.56
N HIS A 111 17.44 18.03 4.92
CA HIS A 111 16.81 18.31 3.63
C HIS A 111 15.30 17.98 3.63
N PRO A 112 14.49 18.65 4.46
CA PRO A 112 13.07 18.34 4.60
C PRO A 112 12.27 18.60 3.32
N ASP A 113 12.72 19.54 2.47
CA ASP A 113 12.04 19.91 1.22
C ASP A 113 12.63 19.19 -0.01
N SER A 114 13.45 18.15 0.20
CA SER A 114 14.05 17.40 -0.90
C SER A 114 12.97 16.71 -1.74
N PRO A 115 13.10 16.66 -3.07
CA PRO A 115 12.24 15.85 -3.92
C PRO A 115 12.19 14.37 -3.52
N TRP A 116 13.21 13.88 -2.83
CA TRP A 116 13.32 12.49 -2.36
C TRP A 116 12.64 12.24 -1.01
N GLU A 117 12.21 13.30 -0.32
CA GLU A 117 11.62 13.19 1.02
C GLU A 117 10.43 12.21 1.06
N PRO A 118 9.47 12.22 0.11
CA PRO A 118 8.30 11.37 0.24
C PRO A 118 8.63 9.88 0.13
N SER A 119 9.59 9.50 -0.73
CA SER A 119 10.02 8.10 -0.83
C SER A 119 10.88 7.69 0.36
N ALA A 120 11.68 8.60 0.92
CA ALA A 120 12.44 8.34 2.14
C ALA A 120 11.52 8.09 3.35
N ARG A 121 10.49 8.92 3.50
CA ARG A 121 9.46 8.72 4.53
C ARG A 121 8.63 7.47 4.30
N ALA A 122 8.29 7.14 3.05
CA ALA A 122 7.63 5.88 2.74
C ALA A 122 8.45 4.68 3.24
N TYR A 123 9.75 4.67 2.96
CA TYR A 123 10.67 3.65 3.45
C TYR A 123 10.73 3.60 4.98
N LEU A 124 10.95 4.75 5.64
CA LEU A 124 11.03 4.82 7.10
C LEU A 124 9.73 4.36 7.77
N GLY A 125 8.60 4.73 7.18
CA GLY A 125 7.27 4.28 7.55
C GLY A 125 7.16 2.76 7.61
N THR A 126 7.47 2.10 6.50
CA THR A 126 7.43 0.62 6.41
C THR A 126 8.48 -0.02 7.33
N TYR A 127 9.69 0.55 7.40
CA TYR A 127 10.77 0.10 8.28
C TYR A 127 10.34 0.10 9.75
N TYR A 128 9.76 1.20 10.26
CA TYR A 128 9.31 1.30 11.65
C TYR A 128 8.08 0.43 11.91
N GLY A 129 7.15 0.35 10.96
CA GLY A 129 5.98 -0.50 11.10
C GLY A 129 6.34 -1.99 11.20
N SER A 130 7.37 -2.43 10.46
CA SER A 130 7.90 -3.80 10.56
C SER A 130 8.52 -4.14 11.92
N ARG A 131 8.90 -3.11 12.70
CA ARG A 131 9.47 -3.21 14.06
C ARG A 131 8.45 -2.89 15.15
N ALA A 132 7.17 -2.80 14.80
CA ALA A 132 6.08 -2.40 15.70
C ALA A 132 6.26 -1.01 16.34
N ALA A 133 7.10 -0.14 15.76
CA ALA A 133 7.24 1.26 16.16
C ALA A 133 6.16 2.11 15.47
N TYR A 134 4.89 1.77 15.69
CA TYR A 134 3.77 2.26 14.88
C TYR A 134 3.56 3.77 14.95
N GLY A 135 3.87 4.43 16.07
CA GLY A 135 3.78 5.90 16.15
C GLY A 135 4.70 6.59 15.14
N LYS A 136 5.95 6.14 15.03
CA LYS A 136 6.89 6.65 14.02
C LYS A 136 6.49 6.25 12.61
N ALA A 137 5.97 5.03 12.45
CA ALA A 137 5.48 4.55 11.15
C ALA A 137 4.35 5.45 10.63
N LEU A 138 3.37 5.76 11.47
CA LEU A 138 2.25 6.64 11.13
C LEU A 138 2.70 8.06 10.81
N GLU A 139 3.63 8.63 11.58
CA GLU A 139 4.17 9.96 11.32
C GLU A 139 4.80 10.05 9.93
N HIS A 140 5.67 9.10 9.59
CA HIS A 140 6.36 9.07 8.30
C HIS A 140 5.40 8.76 7.15
N LEU A 141 4.55 7.74 7.27
CA LEU A 141 3.58 7.37 6.23
C LEU A 141 2.52 8.46 6.01
N GLY A 142 2.02 9.08 7.07
CA GLY A 142 1.06 10.17 6.98
C GLY A 142 1.64 11.40 6.28
N THR A 143 2.89 11.75 6.60
CA THR A 143 3.59 12.86 5.93
C THR A 143 3.86 12.56 4.46
N ALA A 144 4.38 11.36 4.15
CA ALA A 144 4.59 10.92 2.77
C ALA A 144 3.27 10.91 1.98
N TRP A 145 2.18 10.45 2.58
CA TRP A 145 0.86 10.42 1.97
C TRP A 145 0.35 11.83 1.68
N ALA A 146 0.45 12.74 2.64
CA ALA A 146 0.03 14.12 2.48
C ALA A 146 0.76 14.81 1.30
N ALA A 147 2.07 14.53 1.15
CA ALA A 147 2.88 15.05 0.06
C ALA A 147 2.54 14.44 -1.31
N THR A 148 2.08 13.18 -1.35
CA THR A 148 2.00 12.42 -2.61
C THR A 148 0.58 12.14 -3.12
N ARG A 149 -0.45 12.22 -2.27
CA ARG A 149 -1.85 11.89 -2.63
C ARG A 149 -2.42 12.65 -3.83
N VAL A 150 -1.87 13.83 -4.12
CA VAL A 150 -2.29 14.67 -5.24
C VAL A 150 -1.84 14.15 -6.60
N PHE A 151 -0.81 13.30 -6.64
CA PHE A 151 -0.27 12.78 -7.89
C PHE A 151 -1.15 11.67 -8.46
N GLN A 152 -1.50 11.83 -9.74
CA GLN A 152 -2.32 10.89 -10.51
C GLN A 152 -1.52 10.17 -11.61
N ALA A 153 -0.24 10.52 -11.79
CA ALA A 153 0.67 9.90 -12.77
C ALA A 153 2.14 10.05 -12.35
N GLY A 154 3.01 9.22 -12.94
CA GLY A 154 4.46 9.27 -12.75
C GLY A 154 4.94 8.83 -11.37
N ARG A 155 6.20 9.14 -11.05
CA ARG A 155 6.88 8.70 -9.81
C ARG A 155 6.14 9.08 -8.52
N GLY A 156 5.57 10.29 -8.47
CA GLY A 156 4.78 10.72 -7.31
C GLY A 156 3.56 9.83 -7.07
N LYS A 157 2.94 9.31 -8.13
CA LYS A 157 1.83 8.36 -8.04
C LYS A 157 2.29 6.98 -7.54
N GLU A 158 3.40 6.48 -8.06
CA GLU A 158 3.97 5.18 -7.63
C GLU A 158 4.28 5.18 -6.12
N ILE A 159 4.84 6.29 -5.62
CA ILE A 159 5.10 6.47 -4.19
C ILE A 159 3.77 6.56 -3.42
N ALA A 160 2.82 7.38 -3.89
CA ALA A 160 1.50 7.51 -3.26
C ALA A 160 0.78 6.16 -3.12
N ASP A 161 0.79 5.33 -4.17
CA ASP A 161 0.12 4.04 -4.18
C ASP A 161 0.75 3.07 -3.18
N SER A 162 2.09 3.04 -3.11
CA SER A 162 2.83 2.22 -2.15
C SER A 162 2.59 2.69 -0.71
N VAL A 163 2.66 4.00 -0.47
CA VAL A 163 2.40 4.62 0.83
C VAL A 163 0.97 4.34 1.28
N LEU A 164 -0.02 4.43 0.38
CA LEU A 164 -1.42 4.17 0.71
C LEU A 164 -1.62 2.74 1.23
N ILE A 165 -1.01 1.74 0.59
CA ILE A 165 -1.07 0.35 1.06
C ILE A 165 -0.39 0.19 2.43
N ALA A 166 0.81 0.74 2.60
CA ALA A 166 1.53 0.65 3.87
C ALA A 166 0.78 1.35 5.01
N TYR A 167 0.28 2.56 4.76
CA TYR A 167 -0.44 3.36 5.76
C TYR A 167 -1.73 2.67 6.18
N THR A 168 -2.54 2.22 5.22
CA THR A 168 -3.82 1.55 5.51
C THR A 168 -3.62 0.21 6.23
N HIS A 169 -2.51 -0.48 5.96
CA HIS A 169 -2.12 -1.67 6.71
C HIS A 169 -1.85 -1.36 8.19
N ILE A 170 -1.05 -0.32 8.48
CA ILE A 170 -0.77 0.09 9.88
C ILE A 170 -2.04 0.57 10.59
N LEU A 171 -2.88 1.38 9.94
CA LEU A 171 -4.17 1.80 10.48
C LEU A 171 -5.06 0.59 10.84
N ALA A 172 -5.12 -0.41 9.96
CA ALA A 172 -5.89 -1.63 10.19
C ALA A 172 -5.35 -2.43 11.38
N MET A 173 -4.02 -2.56 11.51
CA MET A 173 -3.39 -3.26 12.63
C MET A 173 -3.66 -2.60 13.97
N LEU A 174 -3.67 -1.27 14.01
CA LEU A 174 -3.97 -0.50 15.22
C LEU A 174 -5.47 -0.39 15.52
N GLY A 175 -6.33 -0.79 14.58
CA GLY A 175 -7.77 -0.62 14.71
C GLY A 175 -8.25 0.82 14.65
N GLN A 176 -7.49 1.69 13.99
CA GLN A 176 -7.91 3.06 13.68
C GLN A 176 -8.93 3.03 12.52
N THR A 177 -10.10 2.43 12.77
CA THR A 177 -11.12 2.16 11.76
C THR A 177 -11.73 3.42 11.17
N ASP A 178 -11.85 4.49 11.97
CA ASP A 178 -12.44 5.75 11.49
C ASP A 178 -11.54 6.43 10.45
N GLU A 179 -10.24 6.52 10.75
CA GLU A 179 -9.23 7.08 9.85
C GLU A 179 -9.05 6.21 8.60
N LEU A 180 -8.97 4.89 8.77
CA LEU A 180 -8.92 3.95 7.64
C LEU A 180 -10.17 4.07 6.76
N GLY A 181 -11.35 4.18 7.36
CA GLY A 181 -12.62 4.36 6.65
C GLY A 181 -12.70 5.68 5.89
N ALA A 182 -12.21 6.77 6.49
CA ALA A 182 -12.09 8.06 5.82
C ALA A 182 -11.17 7.96 4.59
N LEU A 183 -10.00 7.35 4.75
CA LEU A 183 -9.02 7.20 3.68
C LEU A 183 -9.53 6.32 2.53
N ILE A 184 -10.21 5.20 2.83
CA ILE A 184 -10.85 4.34 1.81
C ILE A 184 -11.93 5.11 1.04
N ARG A 185 -12.73 5.93 1.71
CA ARG A 185 -13.76 6.76 1.04
C ARG A 185 -13.14 7.84 0.16
N GLU A 186 -12.11 8.53 0.65
CA GLU A 186 -11.39 9.56 -0.11
C GLU A 186 -10.77 8.98 -1.39
N GLN A 187 -10.21 7.78 -1.31
CA GLN A 187 -9.47 7.12 -2.40
C GLN A 187 -10.26 6.00 -3.10
N GLN A 188 -11.59 6.01 -3.00
CA GLN A 188 -12.43 4.94 -3.55
C GLN A 188 -12.27 4.75 -5.07
N ASN A 189 -11.98 5.83 -5.78
CA ASN A 189 -11.83 5.87 -7.24
C ASN A 189 -10.36 5.83 -7.68
N ARG A 190 -9.41 5.71 -6.75
CA ARG A 190 -8.00 5.64 -7.08
C ARG A 190 -7.67 4.22 -7.56
N GLU A 191 -7.17 4.12 -8.79
CA GLU A 191 -6.56 2.90 -9.30
C GLU A 191 -5.09 2.88 -8.87
N LEU A 192 -4.64 1.79 -8.24
CA LEU A 192 -3.26 1.66 -7.80
C LEU A 192 -2.45 0.96 -8.88
N ASP A 193 -1.43 1.63 -9.37
CA ASP A 193 -0.53 1.12 -10.40
C ASP A 193 0.64 0.40 -9.73
N GLY A 194 1.05 -0.73 -10.29
CA GLY A 194 2.14 -1.54 -9.77
C GLY A 194 1.72 -2.99 -9.55
N GLU A 195 2.71 -3.87 -9.56
CA GLU A 195 2.49 -5.30 -9.43
C GLU A 195 1.85 -5.61 -8.07
N GLY A 196 0.66 -6.20 -8.09
CA GLY A 196 -0.07 -6.60 -6.87
C GLY A 196 -0.75 -5.48 -6.07
N LEU A 197 -0.40 -4.19 -6.26
CA LEU A 197 -0.97 -3.10 -5.44
C LEU A 197 -2.49 -2.94 -5.58
N SER A 198 -3.02 -3.04 -6.80
CA SER A 198 -4.47 -3.06 -7.04
C SER A 198 -5.17 -4.24 -6.35
N GLN A 199 -4.51 -5.39 -6.24
CA GLN A 199 -5.03 -6.55 -5.51
C GLN A 199 -4.96 -6.32 -3.99
N ALA A 200 -3.85 -5.79 -3.49
CA ALA A 200 -3.71 -5.39 -2.09
C ALA A 200 -4.79 -4.40 -1.68
N TRP A 201 -5.09 -3.42 -2.53
CA TRP A 201 -6.10 -2.40 -2.24
C TRP A 201 -7.49 -2.99 -2.10
N ARG A 202 -7.88 -3.88 -3.01
CA ARG A 202 -9.15 -4.61 -2.91
C ARG A 202 -9.21 -5.44 -1.62
N GLN A 203 -8.16 -6.18 -1.31
CA GLN A 203 -8.08 -6.97 -0.08
C GLN A 203 -8.14 -6.10 1.18
N MET A 204 -7.52 -4.92 1.18
CA MET A 204 -7.55 -3.99 2.31
C MET A 204 -8.97 -3.48 2.56
N LYS A 205 -9.72 -3.14 1.50
CA LYS A 205 -11.14 -2.76 1.60
C LYS A 205 -12.00 -3.90 2.16
N GLU A 206 -11.78 -5.13 1.70
CA GLU A 206 -12.46 -6.29 2.27
C GLU A 206 -12.10 -6.52 3.74
N LYS A 207 -10.81 -6.41 4.08
CA LYS A 207 -10.31 -6.54 5.45
C LYS A 207 -10.97 -5.49 6.36
N TYR A 208 -11.07 -4.25 5.92
CA TYR A 208 -11.76 -3.18 6.63
C TYR A 208 -13.24 -3.52 6.90
N LEU A 209 -13.98 -4.01 5.90
CA LEU A 209 -15.38 -4.42 6.11
C LEU A 209 -15.51 -5.57 7.11
N ARG A 210 -14.60 -6.55 7.07
CA ARG A 210 -14.57 -7.65 8.05
C ARG A 210 -14.20 -7.15 9.45
N LEU A 211 -13.35 -6.13 9.54
CA LEU A 211 -12.93 -5.51 10.79
C LEU A 211 -14.11 -4.82 11.48
N LEU A 212 -14.91 -4.06 10.72
CA LEU A 212 -16.12 -3.42 11.22
C LEU A 212 -17.18 -4.44 11.66
N ALA A 213 -17.34 -5.53 10.91
CA ALA A 213 -18.39 -6.50 11.17
C ALA A 213 -18.12 -7.34 12.43
N LYS A 214 -16.86 -7.67 12.71
CA LYS A 214 -16.45 -8.59 13.79
C LYS A 214 -15.09 -8.22 14.39
N PRO A 215 -14.95 -7.06 15.05
CA PRO A 215 -13.68 -6.60 15.61
C PRO A 215 -13.09 -7.62 16.62
N GLU A 216 -13.93 -8.32 17.38
CA GLU A 216 -13.54 -9.33 18.36
C GLU A 216 -12.77 -10.52 17.77
N LYS A 217 -12.85 -10.74 16.45
CA LYS A 217 -12.11 -11.80 15.77
C LYS A 217 -10.69 -11.40 15.39
N TRP A 218 -10.44 -10.11 15.19
CA TRP A 218 -9.17 -9.60 14.68
C TRP A 218 -8.19 -9.22 15.79
N TYR A 219 -8.70 -8.84 16.97
CA TYR A 219 -7.87 -8.38 18.10
C TYR A 219 -7.63 -9.43 19.19
N LYS A 220 -7.91 -10.71 18.91
CA LYS A 220 -7.90 -11.80 19.90
C LYS A 220 -6.60 -11.95 20.67
N CYS A 221 -5.46 -11.67 20.05
CA CYS A 221 -4.13 -11.81 20.65
C CYS A 221 -3.52 -10.49 21.13
N GLY A 222 -4.27 -9.38 21.05
CA GLY A 222 -3.82 -8.04 21.44
C GLY A 222 -4.52 -7.52 22.70
N VAL A 223 -5.02 -6.29 22.64
CA VAL A 223 -5.70 -5.62 23.77
C VAL A 223 -6.88 -6.44 24.30
N PHE A 224 -7.58 -7.18 23.44
CA PHE A 224 -8.67 -8.06 23.88
C PHE A 224 -8.17 -9.22 24.75
N ALA A 225 -7.01 -9.83 24.44
CA ALA A 225 -6.42 -10.83 25.33
C ALA A 225 -6.05 -10.23 26.68
N VAL A 226 -5.52 -9.00 26.69
CA VAL A 226 -5.16 -8.29 27.93
C VAL A 226 -6.41 -7.93 28.74
N ASP A 227 -7.50 -7.50 28.09
CA ASP A 227 -8.79 -7.25 28.72
C ASP A 227 -9.36 -8.53 29.35
N GLU A 228 -9.41 -9.64 28.60
CA GLU A 228 -9.88 -10.93 29.11
C GLU A 228 -9.03 -11.44 30.29
N VAL A 229 -7.70 -11.26 30.24
CA VAL A 229 -6.82 -11.57 31.37
C VAL A 229 -7.09 -10.65 32.56
N ALA A 230 -7.27 -9.35 32.35
CA ALA A 230 -7.59 -8.39 33.41
C ALA A 230 -8.95 -8.72 34.07
N GLN A 231 -9.95 -9.09 33.27
CA GLN A 231 -11.25 -9.55 33.76
C GLN A 231 -11.13 -10.84 34.57
N ALA A 232 -10.36 -11.83 34.08
CA ALA A 232 -10.12 -13.08 34.81
C ALA A 232 -9.41 -12.85 36.16
N LEU A 233 -8.53 -11.86 36.22
CA LEU A 233 -7.82 -11.45 37.43
C LEU A 233 -8.60 -10.45 38.31
N LYS A 234 -9.80 -10.02 37.88
CA LYS A 234 -10.63 -9.00 38.54
C LYS A 234 -9.87 -7.69 38.80
N LEU A 235 -9.00 -7.30 37.87
CA LEU A 235 -8.32 -6.02 37.92
C LEU A 235 -9.31 -4.91 37.55
N ASP A 236 -9.42 -3.90 38.41
CA ASP A 236 -10.22 -2.71 38.13
C ASP A 236 -9.40 -1.74 37.27
N TYR A 237 -9.85 -1.50 36.05
CA TYR A 237 -9.21 -0.57 35.13
C TYR A 237 -10.25 0.12 34.25
N ALA A 238 -9.98 1.37 33.87
CA ALA A 238 -10.88 2.14 33.03
C ALA A 238 -10.85 1.57 31.59
N ARG A 239 -11.97 1.00 31.13
CA ARG A 239 -12.17 0.73 29.70
C ARG A 239 -12.33 2.06 28.98
N GLY A 240 -11.38 2.39 28.09
CA GLY A 240 -11.57 3.45 27.11
C GLY A 240 -12.77 3.09 26.24
N GLN A 241 -13.83 3.90 26.29
CA GLN A 241 -14.97 3.81 25.39
C GLN A 241 -14.66 4.46 24.05
#